data_AF-A0AAU0HLP1-F1
#
_entry.id   AF-A0AAU0HLP1-F1
#
_cell.length_a   1.000
_cell.length_b   1.000
_cell.length_c   1.000
_cell.angle_alpha   90.00
_cell.angle_beta   90.00
_cell.angle_gamma   90.00
#
_symmetry.space_group_name_H-M   'P 1'
#
loop_
_entity.id
_entity.type
_entity.pdbx_description
1 polymer ?
#
loop_
_entity_poly.entity_id
_entity_poly.type
_entity_poly.pdbx_seq_one_letter_code
_entity_poly.pdbx_strand_id
1 'polypeptide(L)'
;MVQISLSGEGGERQKLSARAHDAIRERIVYGEFELGRVLREAELSDALGMSKSPIREALVQLQNEGLVEMSANRSARVFTLEPGDITALGEMRALLEGQAIRLAVESDGDALARALAPLVQEGAEAAAAGNRELCSRIDQNFHQALFEACGNRYLMQTYQVLASRIQSLRARLARERDRVGKAVDDHRAVLEAVREGDADMAERILRRHIDDNTEAYIAWVGRPADETAPRRVALEEIERFTRAATAAIGAEDATAEAMIRALGHASLHGVDTHGYRLLPHYLEGLEKGRLNRHPDLRLIAGKGAVAVLDGGDAQGARATYEAVDRALDLARTHGIGAVAIRGSSHFGAAGAYATAIAEAGMVGLCVCNSDPFVRLHGGAERFHGTNPIAFAAPAGEGQPPWLLDMATSAIPFNKVQLSRALGIELPEGTASDRNGVDVTAPALSDMLAPLGAAFGYKGAGLAGVSEILSSALSDAPLSREIAPMISDDMATPRGLGAFVLALDPEAFMGRAAFEDVVHRYREGIRGSATAPGGTVMAAGDREWAEARRRRRAGITLDPTAVAALAAFAQRYDIVPLDHGPG
;
A
#
# COMPACT_ATOMS: atom_id res chain seq x y z
N MET A 1 -32.07 45.79 34.39
CA MET A 1 -32.45 45.76 32.96
C MET A 1 -31.37 44.99 32.24
N VAL A 2 -31.72 43.81 31.73
CA VAL A 2 -30.79 42.81 31.18
C VAL A 2 -30.31 43.26 29.79
N GLN A 3 -29.00 43.20 29.58
CA GLN A 3 -28.35 43.34 28.27
C GLN A 3 -28.69 42.14 27.38
N ILE A 4 -29.08 42.40 26.14
CA ILE A 4 -29.12 41.39 25.08
C ILE A 4 -27.93 41.66 24.16
N SER A 5 -26.91 40.80 24.28
CA SER A 5 -25.86 40.60 23.27
C SER A 5 -26.25 39.37 22.45
N LEU A 6 -26.80 39.59 21.24
CA LEU A 6 -27.11 38.55 20.26
C LEU A 6 -26.49 38.97 18.92
N SER A 7 -25.21 38.68 18.71
CA SER A 7 -24.59 38.73 17.38
C SER A 7 -23.29 37.92 17.23
N GLY A 8 -22.69 37.41 18.31
CA GLY A 8 -21.47 36.59 18.25
C GLY A 8 -21.71 35.10 17.95
N GLU A 9 -22.65 34.47 18.65
CA GLU A 9 -22.81 33.00 18.62
C GLU A 9 -23.38 32.46 17.29
N GLY A 10 -24.25 33.21 16.61
CA GLY A 10 -24.88 32.79 15.36
C GLY A 10 -23.90 32.74 14.18
N GLY A 11 -23.03 33.74 14.06
CA GLY A 11 -22.03 33.81 12.99
C GLY A 11 -20.88 32.82 13.19
N GLU A 12 -20.49 32.54 14.42
CA GLU A 12 -19.48 31.53 14.74
C GLU A 12 -20.01 30.11 14.50
N ARG A 13 -21.26 29.84 14.88
CA ARG A 13 -21.93 28.57 14.62
C ARG A 13 -22.14 28.30 13.12
N GLN A 14 -22.51 29.31 12.34
CA GLN A 14 -22.66 29.19 10.89
C GLN A 14 -21.31 28.94 10.18
N LYS A 15 -20.21 29.50 10.70
CA LYS A 15 -18.85 29.19 10.22
C LYS A 15 -18.42 27.77 10.59
N LEU A 16 -18.81 27.27 11.76
CA LEU A 16 -18.48 25.90 12.18
C LEU A 16 -19.29 24.86 11.41
N SER A 17 -20.57 25.10 11.11
CA SER A 17 -21.37 24.19 10.28
C SER A 17 -20.90 24.16 8.83
N ALA A 18 -20.47 25.30 8.25
CA ALA A 18 -19.83 25.33 6.94
C ALA A 18 -18.51 24.54 6.91
N ARG A 19 -17.66 24.69 7.93
CA ARG A 19 -16.43 23.88 8.03
C ARG A 19 -16.70 22.38 8.21
N ALA A 20 -17.70 22.03 9.01
CA ALA A 20 -18.14 20.63 9.15
C ALA A 20 -18.69 20.08 7.84
N HIS A 21 -19.49 20.89 7.13
CA HIS A 21 -20.04 20.57 5.83
C HIS A 21 -18.93 20.25 4.84
N ASP A 22 -18.00 21.18 4.62
CA ASP A 22 -16.91 21.00 3.65
C ASP A 22 -16.04 19.80 3.99
N ALA A 23 -15.71 19.62 5.28
CA ALA A 23 -14.88 18.51 5.72
C ALA A 23 -15.57 17.14 5.58
N ILE A 24 -16.90 17.05 5.73
CA ILE A 24 -17.62 15.79 5.51
C ILE A 24 -17.84 15.57 4.01
N ARG A 25 -18.17 16.64 3.27
CA ARG A 25 -18.34 16.63 1.81
C ARG A 25 -17.09 16.08 1.13
N GLU A 26 -15.93 16.62 1.48
CA GLU A 26 -14.64 16.27 0.91
C GLU A 26 -14.34 14.77 1.07
N ARG A 27 -14.61 14.22 2.26
CA ARG A 27 -14.44 12.79 2.55
C ARG A 27 -15.38 11.88 1.77
N ILE A 28 -16.62 12.31 1.52
CA ILE A 28 -17.57 11.56 0.69
C ILE A 28 -17.13 11.59 -0.78
N VAL A 29 -16.78 12.79 -1.24
CA VAL A 29 -16.48 13.12 -2.64
C VAL A 29 -15.15 12.51 -3.11
N TYR A 30 -14.14 12.44 -2.26
CA TYR A 30 -12.86 11.79 -2.59
C TYR A 30 -12.79 10.32 -2.15
N GLY A 31 -13.92 9.77 -1.68
CA GLY A 31 -14.07 8.33 -1.44
C GLY A 31 -13.47 7.80 -0.13
N GLU A 32 -13.15 8.66 0.84
CA GLU A 32 -12.79 8.24 2.20
C GLU A 32 -13.99 7.64 2.96
N PHE A 33 -15.18 8.18 2.74
CA PHE A 33 -16.43 7.62 3.25
C PHE A 33 -17.10 6.79 2.15
N GLU A 34 -17.07 5.47 2.30
CA GLU A 34 -17.65 4.55 1.31
C GLU A 34 -19.15 4.74 1.13
N LEU A 35 -19.66 4.46 -0.07
CA LEU A 35 -21.10 4.52 -0.37
C LEU A 35 -21.85 3.59 0.60
N GLY A 36 -22.99 4.04 1.10
CA GLY A 36 -23.75 3.29 2.10
C GLY A 36 -23.16 3.28 3.50
N ARG A 37 -22.02 3.94 3.77
CA ARG A 37 -21.47 4.07 5.14
C ARG A 37 -22.42 4.85 6.03
N VAL A 38 -22.67 4.35 7.24
CA VAL A 38 -23.41 5.10 8.27
C VAL A 38 -22.50 6.19 8.85
N LEU A 39 -22.97 7.43 8.84
CA LEU A 39 -22.30 8.60 9.40
C LEU A 39 -22.86 8.88 10.80
N ARG A 40 -22.11 8.49 11.83
CA ARG A 40 -22.53 8.72 13.22
C ARG A 40 -22.12 10.10 13.69
N GLU A 41 -23.08 10.87 14.23
CA GLU A 41 -22.81 12.23 14.75
C GLU A 41 -21.69 12.26 15.79
N ALA A 42 -21.62 11.25 16.67
CA ALA A 42 -20.58 11.18 17.69
C ALA A 42 -19.18 11.03 17.09
N GLU A 43 -19.00 10.13 16.12
CA GLU A 43 -17.73 9.91 15.43
C GLU A 43 -17.28 11.16 14.67
N LEU A 44 -18.21 11.83 13.98
CA LEU A 44 -17.93 13.06 13.24
C LEU A 44 -17.61 14.24 14.15
N SER A 45 -18.28 14.33 15.30
CA SER A 45 -17.98 15.32 16.34
C SER A 45 -16.57 15.16 16.90
N ASP A 46 -16.19 13.92 17.21
CA ASP A 46 -14.86 13.62 17.75
C ASP A 46 -13.78 13.86 16.70
N ALA A 47 -14.00 13.43 15.46
CA ALA A 47 -13.05 13.58 14.36
C ALA A 47 -12.81 15.04 13.93
N LEU A 48 -13.81 15.91 14.06
CA LEU A 48 -13.71 17.32 13.66
C LEU A 48 -13.42 18.26 14.85
N GLY A 49 -13.41 17.75 16.08
CA GLY A 49 -13.29 18.56 17.28
C GLY A 49 -14.46 19.54 17.45
N MET A 50 -15.66 19.15 16.99
CA MET A 50 -16.85 20.02 16.95
C MET A 50 -18.01 19.41 17.75
N SER A 51 -18.83 20.27 18.36
CA SER A 51 -20.06 19.82 19.01
C SER A 51 -21.04 19.20 18.01
N LYS A 52 -21.99 18.37 18.48
CA LYS A 52 -22.94 17.65 17.60
C LYS A 52 -23.86 18.56 16.78
N SER A 53 -24.03 19.81 17.20
CA SER A 53 -24.96 20.74 16.55
C SER A 53 -24.52 21.18 15.14
N PRO A 54 -23.29 21.70 14.93
CA PRO A 54 -22.77 22.00 13.59
C PRO A 54 -22.64 20.75 12.70
N ILE A 55 -22.35 19.58 13.27
CA ILE A 55 -22.37 18.31 12.54
C ILE A 55 -23.77 17.99 12.00
N ARG A 56 -24.81 18.15 12.82
CA ARG A 56 -26.20 17.92 12.39
C ARG A 56 -26.62 18.86 11.27
N GLU A 57 -26.28 20.13 11.38
CA GLU A 57 -26.56 21.12 10.34
C GLU A 57 -25.82 20.80 9.04
N ALA A 58 -24.55 20.37 9.12
CA ALA A 58 -23.77 19.92 7.98
C ALA A 58 -24.38 18.68 7.29
N LEU A 59 -24.84 17.68 8.06
CA LEU A 59 -25.49 16.48 7.51
C LEU A 59 -26.82 16.80 6.80
N VAL A 60 -27.56 17.80 7.27
CA VAL A 60 -28.79 18.28 6.58
C VAL A 60 -28.44 19.01 5.28
N GLN A 61 -27.37 19.81 5.27
CA GLN A 61 -26.89 20.44 4.03
C GLN A 61 -26.45 19.40 2.99
N LEU A 62 -25.67 18.39 3.42
CA LEU A 62 -25.25 17.27 2.57
C LEU A 62 -26.42 16.39 2.08
N GLN A 63 -27.50 16.32 2.86
CA GLN A 63 -28.74 15.68 2.41
C GLN A 63 -29.38 16.46 1.26
N ASN A 64 -29.39 17.79 1.32
CA ASN A 64 -29.90 18.63 0.23
C ASN A 64 -29.02 18.56 -1.02
N GLU A 65 -27.71 18.35 -0.85
CA GLU A 65 -26.78 18.02 -1.95
C GLU A 65 -26.92 16.57 -2.45
N GLY A 66 -27.71 15.76 -1.74
CA GLY A 66 -27.93 14.36 -2.11
C GLY A 66 -26.72 13.45 -1.90
N LEU A 67 -25.74 13.86 -1.08
CA LEU A 67 -24.58 13.07 -0.67
C LEU A 67 -24.85 12.22 0.57
N VAL A 68 -25.91 12.55 1.31
CA VAL A 68 -26.33 11.85 2.52
C VAL A 68 -27.82 11.50 2.44
N GLU A 69 -28.15 10.26 2.76
CA GLU A 69 -29.50 9.78 2.95
C GLU A 69 -29.82 9.70 4.44
N MET A 70 -30.97 10.25 4.85
CA MET A 70 -31.47 10.16 6.22
C MET A 70 -32.50 9.06 6.31
N SER A 71 -32.27 8.09 7.19
CA SER A 71 -33.24 7.03 7.48
C SER A 71 -34.27 7.45 8.54
N ALA A 72 -35.36 6.68 8.67
CA ALA A 72 -36.47 6.98 9.59
C ALA A 72 -36.07 7.10 11.08
N ASN A 73 -34.92 6.53 11.47
CA ASN A 73 -34.37 6.65 12.83
C ASN A 73 -33.34 7.80 12.98
N ARG A 74 -33.29 8.74 12.02
CA ARG A 74 -32.35 9.87 11.93
C ARG A 74 -30.87 9.44 11.82
N SER A 75 -30.58 8.22 11.37
CA SER A 75 -29.21 7.87 11.01
C SER A 75 -28.91 8.36 9.58
N ALA A 76 -27.83 9.14 9.47
CA ALA A 76 -27.27 9.62 8.22
C ALA A 76 -26.43 8.52 7.58
N ARG A 77 -26.56 8.32 6.27
CA ARG A 77 -25.78 7.37 5.49
C ARG A 77 -25.24 8.05 4.25
N VAL A 78 -24.01 7.76 3.84
CA VAL A 78 -23.54 8.17 2.51
C VAL A 78 -24.46 7.55 1.46
N PHE A 79 -24.87 8.33 0.48
CA PHE A 79 -25.77 7.86 -0.58
C PHE A 79 -25.26 6.56 -1.24
N THR A 80 -26.20 5.78 -1.76
CA THR A 80 -25.90 4.62 -2.61
C THR A 80 -26.41 4.89 -4.02
N LEU A 81 -25.87 4.17 -5.00
CA LEU A 81 -26.38 4.19 -6.36
C LEU A 81 -26.56 2.75 -6.80
N GLU A 82 -27.71 2.43 -7.38
CA GLU A 82 -27.91 1.17 -8.07
C GLU A 82 -27.37 1.28 -9.51
N PRO A 83 -27.09 0.15 -10.19
CA PRO A 83 -26.65 0.17 -11.60
C PRO A 83 -27.55 1.02 -12.52
N GLY A 84 -28.87 1.03 -12.25
CA GLY A 84 -29.83 1.87 -12.96
C GLY A 84 -29.61 3.38 -12.74
N ASP A 85 -29.28 3.79 -11.51
CA ASP A 85 -29.00 5.20 -11.18
C ASP A 85 -27.70 5.68 -11.85
N ILE A 86 -26.69 4.80 -11.92
CA ILE A 86 -25.41 5.09 -12.57
C ILE A 86 -25.61 5.27 -14.08
N THR A 87 -26.43 4.41 -14.70
CA THR A 87 -26.81 4.51 -16.11
C THR A 87 -27.48 5.86 -16.39
N ALA A 88 -28.50 6.20 -15.62
CA ALA A 88 -29.23 7.47 -15.77
C ALA A 88 -28.33 8.70 -15.54
N LEU A 89 -27.39 8.62 -14.58
CA LEU A 89 -26.42 9.68 -14.32
C LEU A 89 -25.40 9.82 -15.47
N GLY A 90 -24.97 8.70 -16.05
CA GLY A 90 -24.11 8.65 -17.24
C GLY A 90 -24.76 9.33 -18.45
N GLU A 91 -26.01 8.97 -18.75
CA GLU A 91 -26.80 9.58 -19.84
C GLU A 91 -26.93 11.10 -19.65
N MET A 92 -27.26 11.53 -18.43
CA MET A 92 -27.39 12.95 -18.11
C MET A 92 -26.06 13.71 -18.25
N ARG A 93 -24.94 13.11 -17.83
CA ARG A 93 -23.60 13.69 -18.02
C ARG A 93 -23.24 13.82 -19.48
N ALA A 94 -23.44 12.76 -20.26
CA ALA A 94 -23.16 12.74 -21.70
C ALA A 94 -23.95 13.81 -22.47
N LEU A 95 -25.14 14.20 -21.97
CA LEU A 95 -25.93 15.31 -22.50
C LEU A 95 -25.39 16.68 -22.05
N LEU A 96 -25.18 16.87 -20.73
CA LEU A 96 -24.79 18.16 -20.17
C LEU A 96 -23.35 18.55 -20.53
N GLU A 97 -22.40 17.64 -20.32
CA GLU A 97 -20.98 17.88 -20.58
C GLU A 97 -20.70 17.99 -22.08
N GLY A 98 -21.37 17.18 -22.90
CA GLY A 98 -21.31 17.25 -24.36
C GLY A 98 -21.80 18.60 -24.91
N GLN A 99 -22.94 19.09 -24.41
CA GLN A 99 -23.43 20.41 -24.83
C GLN A 99 -22.59 21.55 -24.27
N ALA A 100 -22.00 21.40 -23.08
CA ALA A 100 -21.11 22.40 -22.49
C ALA A 100 -19.82 22.58 -23.30
N ILE A 101 -19.16 21.49 -23.69
CA ILE A 101 -17.95 21.57 -24.52
C ILE A 101 -18.25 22.16 -25.90
N ARG A 102 -19.37 21.78 -26.53
CA ARG A 102 -19.77 22.31 -27.83
C ARG A 102 -19.95 23.84 -27.80
N LEU A 103 -20.70 24.33 -26.81
CA LEU A 103 -20.90 25.78 -26.61
C LEU A 103 -19.60 26.52 -26.28
N ALA A 104 -18.73 25.91 -25.48
CA ALA A 104 -17.45 26.50 -25.11
C ALA A 104 -16.51 26.64 -26.33
N VAL A 105 -16.45 25.62 -27.19
CA VAL A 105 -15.67 25.66 -28.45
C VAL A 105 -16.26 26.68 -29.42
N GLU A 106 -17.58 26.68 -29.62
CA GLU A 106 -18.28 27.61 -30.53
C GLU A 106 -18.18 29.08 -30.08
N SER A 107 -18.09 29.33 -28.77
CA SER A 107 -17.98 30.68 -28.20
C SER A 107 -16.55 31.22 -28.22
N ASP A 108 -15.59 30.48 -27.67
CA ASP A 108 -14.17 30.88 -27.56
C ASP A 108 -13.28 29.64 -27.30
N GLY A 109 -13.13 28.81 -28.33
CA GLY A 109 -12.30 27.59 -28.26
C GLY A 109 -10.84 27.86 -27.86
N ASP A 110 -10.29 29.02 -28.20
CA ASP A 110 -8.94 29.43 -27.81
C ASP A 110 -8.83 29.67 -26.30
N ALA A 111 -9.84 30.31 -25.69
CA ALA A 111 -9.90 30.46 -24.23
C ALA A 111 -10.07 29.12 -23.52
N LEU A 112 -10.93 28.24 -24.05
CA LEU A 112 -11.08 26.89 -23.50
C LEU A 112 -9.77 26.09 -23.59
N ALA A 113 -9.08 26.12 -24.74
CA ALA A 113 -7.80 25.44 -24.91
C ALA A 113 -6.74 25.93 -23.91
N ARG A 114 -6.69 27.24 -23.65
CA ARG A 114 -5.79 27.83 -22.63
C ARG A 114 -6.13 27.35 -21.21
N ALA A 115 -7.41 27.16 -20.90
CA ALA A 115 -7.85 26.66 -19.59
C ALA A 115 -7.56 25.16 -19.41
N LEU A 116 -7.77 24.36 -20.46
CA LEU A 116 -7.60 22.90 -20.39
C LEU A 116 -6.13 22.44 -20.48
N ALA A 117 -5.27 23.15 -21.23
CA ALA A 117 -3.87 22.78 -21.43
C ALA A 117 -3.07 22.50 -20.15
N PRO A 118 -3.08 23.37 -19.11
CA PRO A 118 -2.35 23.08 -17.88
C PRO A 118 -2.93 21.88 -17.13
N LEU A 119 -4.24 21.68 -17.15
CA LEU A 119 -4.90 20.55 -16.49
C LEU A 119 -4.52 19.22 -17.15
N VAL A 120 -4.51 19.16 -18.49
CA VAL A 120 -4.08 17.95 -19.23
C VAL A 120 -2.61 17.64 -18.96
N GLN A 121 -1.75 18.65 -18.91
CA GLN A 121 -0.33 18.46 -18.61
C GLN A 121 -0.12 17.97 -17.17
N GLU A 122 -0.68 18.67 -16.18
CA GLU A 122 -0.56 18.29 -14.78
C GLU A 122 -1.16 16.90 -14.53
N GLY A 123 -2.24 16.55 -15.23
CA GLY A 123 -2.87 15.23 -15.16
C GLY A 123 -1.96 14.13 -15.68
N ALA A 124 -1.25 14.37 -16.78
CA ALA A 124 -0.26 13.43 -17.32
C ALA A 124 0.94 13.26 -16.38
N GLU A 125 1.44 14.35 -15.80
CA GLU A 125 2.53 14.33 -14.82
C GLU A 125 2.10 13.59 -13.54
N ALA A 126 0.89 13.85 -13.04
CA ALA A 126 0.32 13.16 -11.89
C ALA A 126 0.13 11.66 -12.15
N ALA A 127 -0.32 11.28 -13.35
CA ALA A 127 -0.48 9.90 -13.76
C ALA A 127 0.87 9.18 -13.85
N ALA A 128 1.88 9.81 -14.45
CA ALA A 128 3.25 9.29 -14.52
C ALA A 128 3.88 9.13 -13.12
N ALA A 129 3.56 10.03 -12.20
CA ALA A 129 3.99 9.97 -10.80
C ALA A 129 3.17 8.98 -9.93
N GLY A 130 2.14 8.34 -10.50
CA GLY A 130 1.24 7.45 -9.76
C GLY A 130 0.37 8.17 -8.70
N ASN A 131 0.25 9.50 -8.78
CA ASN A 131 -0.51 10.32 -7.83
C ASN A 131 -2.01 10.33 -8.17
N ARG A 132 -2.70 9.27 -7.76
CA ARG A 132 -4.12 9.03 -8.09
C ARG A 132 -5.07 10.10 -7.57
N GLU A 133 -4.82 10.64 -6.38
CA GLU A 133 -5.66 11.67 -5.78
C GLU A 133 -5.57 12.97 -6.59
N LEU A 134 -4.34 13.36 -6.96
CA LEU A 134 -4.14 14.51 -7.83
C LEU A 134 -4.77 14.27 -9.21
N CYS A 135 -4.64 13.07 -9.79
CA CYS A 135 -5.33 12.72 -11.03
C CYS A 135 -6.85 12.91 -10.92
N SER A 136 -7.48 12.43 -9.84
CA SER A 136 -8.92 12.57 -9.62
C SER A 136 -9.35 14.03 -9.45
N ARG A 137 -8.53 14.86 -8.80
CA ARG A 137 -8.79 16.30 -8.66
C ARG A 137 -8.67 17.02 -10.01
N ILE A 138 -7.65 16.68 -10.79
CA ILE A 138 -7.42 17.28 -12.12
C ILE A 138 -8.53 16.88 -13.09
N ASP A 139 -8.94 15.62 -13.07
CA ASP A 139 -10.09 15.12 -13.83
C ASP A 139 -11.35 15.94 -13.51
N GLN A 140 -11.64 16.15 -12.22
CA GLN A 140 -12.76 17.00 -11.82
C GLN A 140 -12.65 18.43 -12.38
N ASN A 141 -11.47 19.04 -12.25
CA ASN A 141 -11.23 20.40 -12.73
C ASN A 141 -11.35 20.50 -14.26
N PHE A 142 -10.91 19.48 -14.99
CA PHE A 142 -11.04 19.41 -16.44
C PHE A 142 -12.51 19.49 -16.86
N HIS A 143 -13.36 18.66 -16.27
CA HIS A 143 -14.79 18.66 -16.57
C HIS A 143 -15.50 19.94 -16.11
N GLN A 144 -15.11 20.50 -14.96
CA GLN A 144 -15.65 21.76 -14.45
C GLN A 144 -15.34 22.94 -15.39
N ALA A 145 -14.12 23.00 -15.94
CA ALA A 145 -13.69 24.05 -16.86
C ALA A 145 -14.55 24.13 -18.14
N LEU A 146 -15.11 23.01 -18.59
CA LEU A 146 -16.04 22.98 -19.73
C LEU A 146 -17.27 23.85 -19.47
N PHE A 147 -17.85 23.74 -18.27
CA PHE A 147 -19.03 24.52 -17.88
C PHE A 147 -18.69 25.98 -17.62
N GLU A 148 -17.50 26.27 -17.09
CA GLU A 148 -17.05 27.65 -16.84
C GLU A 148 -16.88 28.43 -18.15
N ALA A 149 -16.44 27.74 -19.21
CA ALA A 149 -16.25 28.30 -20.54
C ALA A 149 -17.51 28.30 -21.43
N CYS A 150 -18.54 27.50 -21.11
CA CYS A 150 -19.70 27.33 -22.02
C CYS A 150 -20.64 28.54 -22.13
N GLY A 151 -20.49 29.55 -21.28
CA GLY A 151 -21.33 30.77 -21.27
C GLY A 151 -22.80 30.54 -20.86
N ASN A 152 -23.21 29.31 -20.56
CA ASN A 152 -24.58 28.96 -20.20
C ASN A 152 -24.74 28.73 -18.70
N ARG A 153 -25.20 29.77 -18.01
CA ARG A 153 -25.39 29.75 -16.54
C ARG A 153 -26.31 28.63 -16.04
N TYR A 154 -27.29 28.20 -16.85
CA TYR A 154 -28.25 27.16 -16.44
C TYR A 154 -27.64 25.77 -16.57
N LEU A 155 -26.79 25.53 -17.56
CA LEU A 155 -26.00 24.28 -17.65
C LEU A 155 -25.04 24.15 -16.46
N MET A 156 -24.32 25.23 -16.13
CA MET A 156 -23.45 25.28 -14.95
C MET A 156 -24.21 24.98 -13.65
N GLN A 157 -25.32 25.67 -13.40
CA GLN A 157 -26.13 25.46 -12.19
C GLN A 157 -26.68 24.04 -12.10
N THR A 158 -27.12 23.47 -13.23
CA THR A 158 -27.63 22.09 -13.26
C THR A 158 -26.52 21.07 -12.98
N TYR A 159 -25.34 21.27 -13.56
CA TYR A 159 -24.18 20.41 -13.30
C TYR A 159 -23.73 20.49 -11.84
N GLN A 160 -23.71 21.68 -11.23
CA GLN A 160 -23.32 21.87 -9.83
C GLN A 160 -24.16 21.05 -8.85
N VAL A 161 -25.46 20.85 -9.13
CA VAL A 161 -26.34 19.99 -8.30
C VAL A 161 -25.88 18.53 -8.30
N LEU A 162 -25.27 18.06 -9.40
CA LEU A 162 -24.87 16.67 -9.57
C LEU A 162 -23.36 16.45 -9.40
N ALA A 163 -22.57 17.52 -9.49
CA ALA A 163 -21.11 17.50 -9.52
C ALA A 163 -20.53 16.69 -8.36
N SER A 164 -21.03 16.87 -7.15
CA SER A 164 -20.52 16.13 -5.98
C SER A 164 -20.77 14.62 -6.07
N ARG A 165 -21.90 14.17 -6.64
CA ARG A 165 -22.21 12.74 -6.84
C ARG A 165 -21.35 12.13 -7.94
N ILE A 166 -21.17 12.88 -9.03
CA ILE A 166 -20.33 12.49 -10.17
C ILE A 166 -18.87 12.38 -9.72
N GLN A 167 -18.39 13.37 -8.98
CA GLN A 167 -17.03 13.41 -8.44
C GLN A 167 -16.78 12.25 -7.47
N SER A 168 -17.75 11.97 -6.59
CA SER A 168 -17.75 10.81 -5.70
C SER A 168 -17.56 9.50 -6.47
N LEU A 169 -18.28 9.31 -7.58
CA LEU A 169 -18.06 8.16 -8.45
C LEU A 169 -16.63 8.17 -9.00
N ARG A 170 -16.19 9.24 -9.69
CA ARG A 170 -14.86 9.34 -10.33
C ARG A 170 -13.69 9.06 -9.40
N ALA A 171 -13.71 9.56 -8.17
CA ALA A 171 -12.67 9.29 -7.18
C ALA A 171 -12.49 7.79 -6.90
N ARG A 172 -13.55 6.98 -7.01
CA ARG A 172 -13.50 5.54 -6.75
C ARG A 172 -12.97 4.74 -7.95
N LEU A 173 -13.22 5.17 -9.19
CA LEU A 173 -12.61 4.51 -10.37
C LEU A 173 -11.15 4.88 -10.60
N ALA A 174 -10.71 6.07 -10.15
CA ALA A 174 -9.29 6.48 -10.19
C ALA A 174 -8.36 5.54 -9.37
N ARG A 175 -8.93 4.59 -8.61
CA ARG A 175 -8.20 3.53 -7.89
C ARG A 175 -7.62 2.45 -8.82
N GLU A 176 -8.08 2.35 -10.07
CA GLU A 176 -7.55 1.41 -11.07
C GLU A 176 -6.53 2.09 -12.01
N ARG A 177 -5.34 1.50 -12.20
CA ARG A 177 -4.21 2.17 -12.90
C ARG A 177 -4.51 2.39 -14.38
N ASP A 178 -5.01 1.36 -15.06
CA ASP A 178 -5.26 1.37 -16.50
C ASP A 178 -6.29 2.44 -16.91
N ARG A 179 -7.20 2.78 -15.99
CA ARG A 179 -8.25 3.77 -16.22
C ARG A 179 -7.74 5.21 -16.13
N VAL A 180 -6.80 5.49 -15.23
CA VAL A 180 -6.20 6.84 -15.10
C VAL A 180 -5.41 7.20 -16.36
N GLY A 181 -4.66 6.25 -16.92
CA GLY A 181 -3.93 6.45 -18.18
C GLY A 181 -4.89 6.76 -19.34
N LYS A 182 -5.93 5.93 -19.50
CA LYS A 182 -6.96 6.14 -20.54
C LYS A 182 -7.67 7.49 -20.41
N ALA A 183 -8.04 7.91 -19.19
CA ALA A 183 -8.68 9.20 -18.97
C ALA A 183 -7.79 10.38 -19.39
N VAL A 184 -6.49 10.32 -19.07
CA VAL A 184 -5.51 11.34 -19.49
C VAL A 184 -5.38 11.39 -21.02
N ASP A 185 -5.37 10.24 -21.69
CA ASP A 185 -5.28 10.16 -23.15
C ASP A 185 -6.56 10.69 -23.82
N ASP A 186 -7.74 10.34 -23.30
CA ASP A 186 -9.02 10.90 -23.76
C ASP A 186 -9.05 12.43 -23.56
N HIS A 187 -8.61 12.96 -22.42
CA HIS A 187 -8.53 14.41 -22.19
C HIS A 187 -7.55 15.13 -23.12
N ARG A 188 -6.42 14.50 -23.46
CA ARG A 188 -5.48 15.03 -24.46
C ARG A 188 -6.12 15.12 -25.83
N ALA A 189 -6.83 14.07 -26.25
CA ALA A 189 -7.54 14.05 -27.52
C ALA A 189 -8.67 15.09 -27.58
N VAL A 190 -9.37 15.32 -26.47
CA VAL A 190 -10.36 16.41 -26.37
C VAL A 190 -9.69 17.78 -26.53
N LEU A 191 -8.55 18.03 -25.85
CA LEU A 191 -7.81 19.29 -25.98
C LEU A 191 -7.34 19.54 -27.42
N GLU A 192 -6.92 18.51 -28.13
CA GLU A 192 -6.53 18.60 -29.55
C GLU A 192 -7.72 19.01 -30.42
N ALA A 193 -8.87 18.35 -30.27
CA ALA A 193 -10.09 18.72 -31.00
C ALA A 193 -10.55 20.17 -30.69
N VAL A 194 -10.43 20.60 -29.44
CA VAL A 194 -10.72 21.99 -29.03
C VAL A 194 -9.78 22.99 -29.72
N ARG A 195 -8.48 22.68 -29.81
CA ARG A 195 -7.49 23.55 -30.50
C ARG A 195 -7.74 23.66 -32.00
N GLU A 196 -8.31 22.62 -32.60
CA GLU A 196 -8.71 22.61 -34.01
C GLU A 196 -10.06 23.30 -34.27
N GLY A 197 -10.79 23.65 -33.20
CA GLY A 197 -12.13 24.22 -33.29
C GLY A 197 -13.21 23.21 -33.69
N ASP A 198 -12.91 21.90 -33.62
CA ASP A 198 -13.85 20.84 -34.00
C ASP A 198 -14.73 20.46 -32.80
N ALA A 199 -15.84 21.19 -32.66
CA ALA A 199 -16.78 21.02 -31.57
C ALA A 199 -17.47 19.63 -31.60
N ASP A 200 -17.73 19.08 -32.80
CA ASP A 200 -18.37 17.78 -32.97
C ASP A 200 -17.43 16.63 -32.57
N MET A 201 -16.14 16.75 -32.89
CA MET A 201 -15.13 15.78 -32.46
C MET A 201 -14.89 15.84 -30.96
N ALA A 202 -14.79 17.04 -30.39
CA ALA A 202 -14.59 17.24 -28.95
C ALA A 202 -15.76 16.65 -28.14
N GLU A 203 -17.01 16.90 -28.55
CA GLU A 203 -18.20 16.29 -27.94
C GLU A 203 -18.17 14.76 -28.03
N ARG A 204 -17.83 14.21 -29.20
CA ARG A 204 -17.85 12.76 -29.44
C ARG A 204 -16.83 12.01 -28.58
N ILE A 205 -15.61 12.55 -28.47
CA ILE A 205 -14.56 11.96 -27.62
C ILE A 205 -14.98 12.02 -26.15
N LEU A 206 -15.49 13.18 -25.70
CA LEU A 206 -15.94 13.36 -24.32
C LEU A 206 -17.12 12.45 -23.97
N ARG A 207 -18.09 12.27 -24.87
CA ARG A 207 -19.21 11.34 -24.66
C ARG A 207 -18.72 9.91 -24.51
N ARG A 208 -17.84 9.43 -25.41
CA ARG A 208 -17.24 8.10 -25.28
C ARG A 208 -16.50 7.92 -23.95
N HIS A 209 -15.72 8.91 -23.54
CA HIS A 209 -15.06 8.92 -22.24
C HIS A 209 -16.04 8.77 -21.06
N ILE A 210 -17.20 9.46 -21.12
CA ILE A 210 -18.26 9.36 -20.11
C ILE A 210 -18.91 7.96 -20.13
N ASP A 211 -19.21 7.43 -21.31
CA ASP A 211 -19.86 6.12 -21.48
C ASP A 211 -18.96 4.98 -20.97
N ASP A 212 -17.67 4.99 -21.35
CA ASP A 212 -16.68 4.00 -20.89
C ASP A 212 -16.54 4.02 -19.35
N ASN A 213 -16.57 5.22 -18.76
CA ASN A 213 -16.56 5.38 -17.31
C ASN A 213 -17.86 4.87 -16.67
N THR A 214 -19.02 5.12 -17.29
CA THR A 214 -20.34 4.62 -16.85
C THR A 214 -20.37 3.09 -16.78
N GLU A 215 -19.91 2.40 -17.83
CA GLU A 215 -19.82 0.93 -17.84
C GLU A 215 -18.89 0.41 -16.74
N ALA A 216 -17.74 1.07 -16.56
CA ALA A 216 -16.79 0.75 -15.50
C ALA A 216 -17.40 0.89 -14.09
N TYR A 217 -18.22 1.92 -13.84
CA TYR A 217 -18.93 2.07 -12.56
C TYR A 217 -19.96 0.97 -12.34
N ILE A 218 -20.73 0.61 -13.37
CA ILE A 218 -21.73 -0.46 -13.28
C ILE A 218 -21.05 -1.79 -12.92
N ALA A 219 -19.93 -2.10 -13.55
CA ALA A 219 -19.13 -3.27 -13.23
C ALA A 219 -18.58 -3.24 -11.79
N TRP A 220 -18.26 -2.05 -11.26
CA TRP A 220 -17.77 -1.88 -9.89
C TRP A 220 -18.88 -2.03 -8.84
N VAL A 221 -20.03 -1.38 -9.03
CA VAL A 221 -21.18 -1.43 -8.09
C VAL A 221 -21.94 -2.76 -8.15
N GLY A 222 -21.90 -3.45 -9.29
CA GLY A 222 -22.52 -4.77 -9.46
C GLY A 222 -21.85 -5.91 -8.69
N ARG A 223 -20.73 -5.66 -7.99
CA ARG A 223 -20.02 -6.68 -7.20
C ARG A 223 -20.74 -6.93 -5.87
N PRO A 224 -21.17 -8.16 -5.56
CA PRO A 224 -21.89 -8.45 -4.32
C PRO A 224 -21.03 -8.16 -3.09
N ALA A 225 -21.65 -7.68 -2.00
CA ALA A 225 -20.98 -7.31 -0.75
C ALA A 225 -20.20 -8.45 -0.06
N ASP A 226 -20.41 -9.70 -0.47
CA ASP A 226 -19.62 -10.86 -0.04
C ASP A 226 -18.18 -10.84 -0.64
N GLU A 227 -17.98 -10.24 -1.82
CA GLU A 227 -16.67 -10.14 -2.49
C GLU A 227 -15.71 -9.12 -1.86
N THR A 228 -16.13 -8.31 -0.89
CA THR A 228 -15.27 -7.30 -0.25
C THR A 228 -14.80 -7.68 1.15
N ALA A 229 -15.27 -8.81 1.69
CA ALA A 229 -14.84 -9.32 2.99
C ALA A 229 -13.52 -10.11 2.85
N PRO A 230 -12.58 -9.99 3.82
CA PRO A 230 -11.39 -10.83 3.85
C PRO A 230 -11.79 -12.31 3.78
N ARG A 231 -10.95 -13.14 3.14
CA ARG A 231 -11.19 -14.58 3.04
C ARG A 231 -10.24 -15.36 3.92
N ARG A 232 -10.75 -16.44 4.51
CA ARG A 232 -9.97 -17.36 5.33
C ARG A 232 -9.52 -18.52 4.46
N VAL A 233 -8.22 -18.78 4.47
CA VAL A 233 -7.58 -19.80 3.63
C VAL A 233 -6.74 -20.70 4.51
N ALA A 234 -6.88 -22.02 4.35
CA ALA A 234 -6.01 -22.99 5.00
C ALA A 234 -4.58 -22.85 4.47
N LEU A 235 -3.58 -23.08 5.32
CA LEU A 235 -2.19 -22.91 4.91
C LEU A 235 -1.82 -23.92 3.80
N GLU A 236 -2.25 -25.16 3.96
CA GLU A 236 -2.02 -26.24 3.01
C GLU A 236 -2.63 -25.93 1.63
N GLU A 237 -3.76 -25.22 1.62
CA GLU A 237 -4.47 -24.86 0.39
C GLU A 237 -3.76 -23.74 -0.38
N ILE A 238 -3.29 -22.69 0.31
CA ILE A 238 -2.50 -21.64 -0.36
C ILE A 238 -1.12 -22.16 -0.81
N GLU A 239 -0.54 -23.11 -0.09
CA GLU A 239 0.70 -23.78 -0.49
C GLU A 239 0.50 -24.64 -1.74
N ARG A 240 -0.58 -25.45 -1.78
CA ARG A 240 -0.98 -26.20 -2.97
C ARG A 240 -1.16 -25.27 -4.18
N PHE A 241 -1.91 -24.18 -4.00
CA PHE A 241 -2.12 -23.19 -5.05
C PHE A 241 -0.80 -22.59 -5.54
N THR A 242 0.09 -22.22 -4.61
CA THR A 242 1.40 -21.63 -4.94
C THR A 242 2.25 -22.57 -5.79
N ARG A 243 2.30 -23.88 -5.45
CA ARG A 243 2.99 -24.89 -6.27
C ARG A 243 2.39 -25.00 -7.67
N ALA A 244 1.07 -25.10 -7.77
CA ALA A 244 0.39 -25.20 -9.06
C ALA A 244 0.61 -23.97 -9.94
N ALA A 245 0.52 -22.77 -9.35
CA ALA A 245 0.68 -21.50 -10.06
C ALA A 245 2.11 -21.29 -10.57
N THR A 246 3.11 -21.57 -9.74
CA THR A 246 4.53 -21.45 -10.14
C THR A 246 4.91 -22.49 -11.20
N ALA A 247 4.43 -23.74 -11.06
CA ALA A 247 4.62 -24.78 -12.08
C ALA A 247 3.97 -24.43 -13.42
N ALA A 248 2.78 -23.82 -13.41
CA ALA A 248 2.09 -23.39 -14.64
C ALA A 248 2.87 -22.29 -15.41
N ILE A 249 3.68 -21.49 -14.72
CA ILE A 249 4.58 -20.49 -15.32
C ILE A 249 5.91 -21.13 -15.79
N GLY A 250 6.17 -22.38 -15.37
CA GLY A 250 7.42 -23.08 -15.61
C GLY A 250 8.56 -22.66 -14.68
N ALA A 251 8.27 -22.12 -13.49
CA ALA A 251 9.31 -21.88 -12.49
C ALA A 251 9.77 -23.21 -11.87
N GLU A 252 11.05 -23.28 -11.46
CA GLU A 252 11.59 -24.47 -10.79
C GLU A 252 10.94 -24.71 -9.42
N ASP A 253 10.80 -25.98 -9.02
CA ASP A 253 10.20 -26.38 -7.74
C ASP A 253 10.90 -25.71 -6.54
N ALA A 254 12.23 -25.60 -6.58
CA ALA A 254 13.00 -24.96 -5.52
C ALA A 254 12.62 -23.49 -5.30
N THR A 255 12.21 -22.77 -6.35
CA THR A 255 11.70 -21.40 -6.25
C THR A 255 10.33 -21.38 -5.59
N ALA A 256 9.45 -22.31 -5.94
CA ALA A 256 8.13 -22.46 -5.30
C ALA A 256 8.26 -22.76 -3.79
N GLU A 257 9.15 -23.68 -3.41
CA GLU A 257 9.40 -24.02 -2.01
C GLU A 257 9.91 -22.84 -1.21
N ALA A 258 10.86 -22.09 -1.77
CA ALA A 258 11.41 -20.92 -1.10
C ALA A 258 10.34 -19.84 -0.90
N MET A 259 9.49 -19.60 -1.91
CA MET A 259 8.35 -18.68 -1.80
C MET A 259 7.36 -19.13 -0.72
N ILE A 260 6.99 -20.42 -0.70
CA ILE A 260 6.08 -20.99 0.30
C ILE A 260 6.62 -20.80 1.71
N ARG A 261 7.91 -21.09 1.94
CA ARG A 261 8.55 -20.92 3.25
C ARG A 261 8.52 -19.45 3.70
N ALA A 262 8.92 -18.52 2.83
CA ALA A 262 8.99 -17.10 3.17
C ALA A 262 7.61 -16.45 3.36
N LEU A 263 6.68 -16.66 2.40
CA LEU A 263 5.33 -16.13 2.45
C LEU A 263 4.52 -16.76 3.59
N GLY A 264 4.67 -18.07 3.79
CA GLY A 264 4.07 -18.82 4.88
C GLY A 264 4.55 -18.35 6.24
N HIS A 265 5.86 -18.13 6.41
CA HIS A 265 6.41 -17.53 7.62
C HIS A 265 5.74 -16.17 7.91
N ALA A 266 5.75 -15.25 6.96
CA ALA A 266 5.21 -13.91 7.18
C ALA A 266 3.70 -13.94 7.48
N SER A 267 2.90 -14.70 6.72
CA SER A 267 1.46 -14.83 6.96
C SER A 267 1.11 -15.54 8.27
N LEU A 268 1.90 -16.51 8.72
CA LEU A 268 1.68 -17.15 10.02
C LEU A 268 1.97 -16.21 11.17
N HIS A 269 3.05 -15.42 11.08
CA HIS A 269 3.48 -14.53 12.16
C HIS A 269 2.72 -13.19 12.20
N GLY A 270 1.70 -13.01 11.35
CA GLY A 270 0.90 -11.78 11.30
C GLY A 270 1.60 -10.61 10.61
N VAL A 271 2.69 -10.89 9.89
CA VAL A 271 3.39 -9.94 9.02
C VAL A 271 2.78 -10.03 7.63
N ASP A 272 1.46 -9.84 7.53
CA ASP A 272 0.71 -10.00 6.27
C ASP A 272 1.23 -9.11 5.15
N THR A 273 1.91 -8.03 5.52
CA THR A 273 2.63 -7.15 4.61
C THR A 273 3.67 -7.90 3.76
N HIS A 274 4.22 -9.00 4.23
CA HIS A 274 5.22 -9.77 3.49
C HIS A 274 4.78 -11.22 3.26
N GLY A 275 3.51 -11.52 3.53
CA GLY A 275 2.90 -12.83 3.35
C GLY A 275 2.21 -13.01 2.00
N TYR A 276 1.30 -13.98 1.93
CA TYR A 276 0.67 -14.43 0.68
C TYR A 276 -0.09 -13.36 -0.12
N ARG A 277 -0.38 -12.18 0.44
CA ARG A 277 -0.84 -11.03 -0.34
C ARG A 277 0.13 -10.64 -1.47
N LEU A 278 1.42 -10.96 -1.33
CA LEU A 278 2.46 -10.66 -2.33
C LEU A 278 2.56 -11.74 -3.41
N LEU A 279 1.87 -12.88 -3.26
CA LEU A 279 1.91 -13.96 -4.24
C LEU A 279 1.53 -13.50 -5.65
N PRO A 280 0.44 -12.73 -5.88
CA PRO A 280 0.12 -12.23 -7.22
C PRO A 280 1.26 -11.43 -7.86
N HIS A 281 1.93 -10.59 -7.07
CA HIS A 281 3.05 -9.77 -7.53
C HIS A 281 4.29 -10.59 -7.92
N TYR A 282 4.57 -11.68 -7.19
CA TYR A 282 5.66 -12.58 -7.54
C TYR A 282 5.34 -13.45 -8.76
N LEU A 283 4.10 -13.93 -8.88
CA LEU A 283 3.65 -14.65 -10.07
C LEU A 283 3.79 -13.75 -11.31
N GLU A 284 3.32 -12.51 -11.24
CA GLU A 284 3.48 -11.55 -12.34
C GLU A 284 4.97 -11.28 -12.67
N GLY A 285 5.83 -11.16 -11.66
CA GLY A 285 7.27 -10.98 -11.86
C GLY A 285 7.94 -12.17 -12.57
N LEU A 286 7.54 -13.39 -12.24
CA LEU A 286 8.00 -14.61 -12.92
C LEU A 286 7.45 -14.67 -14.36
N GLU A 287 6.17 -14.31 -14.56
CA GLU A 287 5.54 -14.27 -15.88
C GLU A 287 6.23 -13.29 -16.82
N LYS A 288 6.47 -12.07 -16.35
CA LYS A 288 6.97 -10.97 -17.18
C LYS A 288 8.51 -10.92 -17.28
N GLY A 289 9.22 -11.72 -16.49
CA GLY A 289 10.66 -11.93 -16.62
C GLY A 289 11.54 -11.15 -15.65
N ARG A 290 10.97 -10.29 -14.79
CA ARG A 290 11.73 -9.61 -13.74
C ARG A 290 12.28 -10.56 -12.68
N LEU A 291 11.62 -11.70 -12.49
CA LEU A 291 12.11 -12.80 -11.66
C LEU A 291 12.47 -13.98 -12.56
N ASN A 292 13.70 -14.48 -12.43
CA ASN A 292 14.16 -15.62 -13.19
C ASN A 292 13.47 -16.92 -12.71
N ARG A 293 12.90 -17.66 -13.65
CA ARG A 293 12.20 -18.94 -13.42
C ARG A 293 13.16 -20.10 -13.17
N HIS A 294 14.38 -20.00 -13.71
CA HIS A 294 15.44 -21.00 -13.63
C HIS A 294 16.77 -20.31 -13.29
N PRO A 295 16.89 -19.74 -12.08
CA PRO A 295 18.08 -19.01 -11.69
C PRO A 295 19.30 -19.92 -11.58
N ASP A 296 20.43 -19.47 -12.11
CA ASP A 296 21.73 -20.13 -11.96
C ASP A 296 22.48 -19.51 -10.78
N LEU A 297 22.26 -20.08 -9.59
CA LEU A 297 22.85 -19.61 -8.34
C LEU A 297 24.33 -20.00 -8.26
N ARG A 298 25.23 -19.03 -8.12
CA ARG A 298 26.68 -19.27 -8.16
C ARG A 298 27.44 -18.52 -7.07
N LEU A 299 28.39 -19.20 -6.43
CA LEU A 299 29.38 -18.52 -5.61
C LEU A 299 30.42 -17.87 -6.53
N ILE A 300 30.54 -16.55 -6.46
CA ILE A 300 31.44 -15.75 -7.31
C ILE A 300 32.71 -15.30 -6.60
N ALA A 301 32.70 -15.35 -5.27
CA ALA A 301 33.86 -15.09 -4.43
C ALA A 301 33.71 -15.79 -3.07
N GLY A 302 34.82 -16.00 -2.36
CA GLY A 302 34.81 -16.51 -1.00
C GLY A 302 36.20 -16.75 -0.43
N LYS A 303 36.31 -16.72 0.90
CA LYS A 303 37.55 -17.01 1.63
C LYS A 303 37.24 -17.43 3.07
N GLY A 304 37.60 -18.65 3.44
CA GLY A 304 37.32 -19.18 4.78
C GLY A 304 35.82 -19.14 5.06
N ALA A 305 35.42 -18.45 6.13
CA ALA A 305 34.05 -18.32 6.62
C ALA A 305 33.13 -17.37 5.83
N VAL A 306 33.59 -16.79 4.71
CA VAL A 306 32.79 -15.82 3.93
C VAL A 306 32.65 -16.21 2.47
N ALA A 307 31.50 -15.87 1.87
CA ALA A 307 31.22 -16.06 0.45
C ALA A 307 30.35 -14.93 -0.14
N VAL A 308 30.37 -14.80 -1.47
CA VAL A 308 29.45 -13.95 -2.24
C VAL A 308 28.67 -14.83 -3.20
N LEU A 309 27.34 -14.78 -3.10
CA LEU A 309 26.38 -15.49 -3.94
C LEU A 309 25.81 -14.54 -4.99
N ASP A 310 25.93 -14.92 -6.26
CA ASP A 310 25.11 -14.36 -7.34
C ASP A 310 23.79 -15.14 -7.40
N GLY A 311 22.70 -14.41 -7.23
CA GLY A 311 21.33 -14.92 -7.24
C GLY A 311 20.76 -15.17 -8.62
N GLY A 312 21.43 -14.77 -9.71
CA GLY A 312 20.95 -15.04 -11.08
C GLY A 312 19.55 -14.48 -11.36
N ASP A 313 19.23 -13.34 -10.75
CA ASP A 313 17.92 -12.67 -10.76
C ASP A 313 16.77 -13.55 -10.24
N ALA A 314 17.07 -14.49 -9.35
CA ALA A 314 16.08 -15.33 -8.69
C ALA A 314 15.04 -14.52 -7.92
N GLN A 315 13.91 -15.17 -7.66
CA GLN A 315 13.03 -14.73 -6.58
C GLN A 315 13.81 -14.68 -5.26
N GLY A 316 13.65 -13.60 -4.50
CA GLY A 316 14.54 -13.26 -3.38
C GLY A 316 14.64 -14.35 -2.31
N ALA A 317 13.54 -15.04 -2.00
CA ALA A 317 13.57 -16.16 -1.06
C ALA A 317 14.41 -17.34 -1.57
N ARG A 318 14.42 -17.61 -2.89
CA ARG A 318 15.24 -18.67 -3.47
C ARG A 318 16.72 -18.39 -3.28
N ALA A 319 17.18 -17.18 -3.57
CA ALA A 319 18.57 -16.78 -3.38
C ALA A 319 18.95 -16.72 -1.88
N THR A 320 18.06 -16.20 -1.03
CA THR A 320 18.37 -16.04 0.40
C THR A 320 18.35 -17.35 1.16
N TYR A 321 17.47 -18.31 0.85
CA TYR A 321 17.55 -19.64 1.46
C TYR A 321 18.78 -20.43 1.01
N GLU A 322 19.22 -20.30 -0.25
CA GLU A 322 20.52 -20.85 -0.67
C GLU A 322 21.64 -20.24 0.18
N ALA A 323 21.66 -18.92 0.37
CA ALA A 323 22.65 -18.25 1.21
C ALA A 323 22.58 -18.69 2.69
N VAL A 324 21.39 -18.97 3.23
CA VAL A 324 21.20 -19.54 4.57
C VAL A 324 21.89 -20.91 4.67
N ASP A 325 21.66 -21.80 3.71
CA ASP A 325 22.26 -23.14 3.72
C ASP A 325 23.80 -23.05 3.66
N ARG A 326 24.32 -22.15 2.82
CA ARG A 326 25.77 -21.87 2.74
C ARG A 326 26.33 -21.27 4.04
N ALA A 327 25.62 -20.33 4.65
CA ALA A 327 26.04 -19.73 5.92
C ALA A 327 26.08 -20.76 7.04
N LEU A 328 25.11 -21.67 7.10
CA LEU A 328 25.08 -22.77 8.05
C LEU A 328 26.27 -23.72 7.85
N ASP A 329 26.58 -24.11 6.61
CA ASP A 329 27.72 -24.99 6.31
C ASP A 329 29.07 -24.35 6.68
N LEU A 330 29.23 -23.06 6.37
CA LEU A 330 30.41 -22.29 6.76
C LEU A 330 30.51 -22.18 8.29
N ALA A 331 29.41 -21.89 8.98
CA ALA A 331 29.37 -21.78 10.44
C ALA A 331 29.69 -23.11 11.13
N ARG A 332 29.20 -24.25 10.63
CA ARG A 332 29.57 -25.58 11.16
C ARG A 332 31.07 -25.84 11.07
N THR A 333 31.72 -25.30 10.04
CA THR A 333 33.15 -25.55 9.77
C THR A 333 34.05 -24.55 10.51
N HIS A 334 33.61 -23.31 10.63
CA HIS A 334 34.47 -22.19 11.07
C HIS A 334 33.96 -21.47 12.32
N GLY A 335 32.82 -21.87 12.88
CA GLY A 335 32.11 -21.18 13.97
C GLY A 335 31.29 -19.97 13.52
N ILE A 336 31.53 -19.47 12.32
CA ILE A 336 30.85 -18.33 11.69
C ILE A 336 30.72 -18.59 10.19
N GLY A 337 29.62 -18.15 9.60
CA GLY A 337 29.39 -18.18 8.15
C GLY A 337 28.70 -16.91 7.70
N ALA A 338 29.28 -16.17 6.77
CA ALA A 338 28.72 -14.93 6.23
C ALA A 338 28.62 -14.98 4.70
N VAL A 339 27.45 -14.68 4.17
CA VAL A 339 27.16 -14.74 2.73
C VAL A 339 26.51 -13.43 2.29
N ALA A 340 27.22 -12.67 1.47
CA ALA A 340 26.66 -11.52 0.76
C ALA A 340 25.99 -11.98 -0.54
N ILE A 341 24.90 -11.32 -0.94
CA ILE A 341 24.07 -11.71 -2.08
C ILE A 341 23.97 -10.53 -3.04
N ARG A 342 24.12 -10.78 -4.35
CA ARG A 342 23.76 -9.86 -5.45
C ARG A 342 22.80 -10.56 -6.40
N GLY A 343 22.21 -9.82 -7.35
CA GLY A 343 21.37 -10.43 -8.38
C GLY A 343 20.14 -11.11 -7.77
N SER A 344 19.58 -10.52 -6.72
CA SER A 344 18.39 -11.02 -6.03
C SER A 344 17.17 -10.12 -6.30
N SER A 345 16.06 -10.40 -5.64
CA SER A 345 14.84 -9.61 -5.69
C SER A 345 14.28 -9.37 -4.28
N HIS A 346 13.08 -8.78 -4.19
CA HIS A 346 12.36 -8.69 -2.92
C HIS A 346 12.15 -10.08 -2.30
N PHE A 347 12.50 -10.26 -1.03
CA PHE A 347 12.57 -11.56 -0.36
C PHE A 347 11.51 -11.79 0.75
N GLY A 348 10.52 -10.91 0.90
CA GLY A 348 9.53 -11.05 1.96
C GLY A 348 10.05 -10.58 3.33
N ALA A 349 9.64 -11.27 4.40
CA ALA A 349 10.05 -10.93 5.77
C ALA A 349 11.47 -11.44 6.06
N ALA A 350 12.37 -10.57 6.49
CA ALA A 350 13.75 -10.93 6.80
C ALA A 350 13.84 -11.96 7.94
N GLY A 351 12.87 -11.94 8.86
CA GLY A 351 12.73 -12.89 9.96
C GLY A 351 12.65 -14.35 9.51
N ALA A 352 12.13 -14.63 8.31
CA ALA A 352 12.00 -16.00 7.79
C ALA A 352 13.37 -16.71 7.67
N TYR A 353 14.42 -15.96 7.34
CA TYR A 353 15.77 -16.48 7.13
C TYR A 353 16.55 -16.56 8.44
N ALA A 354 16.44 -15.52 9.29
CA ALA A 354 17.03 -15.54 10.62
C ALA A 354 16.45 -16.69 11.45
N THR A 355 15.12 -16.87 11.42
CA THR A 355 14.45 -18.00 12.09
C THR A 355 14.92 -19.34 11.57
N ALA A 356 15.09 -19.52 10.24
CA ALA A 356 15.58 -20.78 9.69
C ALA A 356 16.99 -21.14 10.21
N ILE A 357 17.87 -20.15 10.38
CA ILE A 357 19.19 -20.35 11.00
C ILE A 357 19.06 -20.74 12.48
N ALA A 358 18.17 -20.07 13.21
CA ALA A 358 17.89 -20.36 14.62
C ALA A 358 17.26 -21.73 14.85
N GLU A 359 16.39 -22.19 13.95
CA GLU A 359 15.80 -23.54 13.98
C GLU A 359 16.84 -24.61 13.63
N ALA A 360 17.85 -24.29 12.81
CA ALA A 360 19.06 -25.11 12.64
C ALA A 360 20.02 -25.02 13.85
N GLY A 361 19.64 -24.26 14.87
CA GLY A 361 20.34 -24.17 16.13
C GLY A 361 21.51 -23.20 16.16
N MET A 362 21.61 -22.30 15.19
CA MET A 362 22.66 -21.29 15.11
C MET A 362 22.07 -19.90 15.31
N VAL A 363 22.87 -18.91 15.70
CA VAL A 363 22.38 -17.51 15.73
C VAL A 363 22.35 -16.97 14.31
N GLY A 364 21.21 -16.43 13.89
CA GLY A 364 21.01 -15.90 12.55
C GLY A 364 20.86 -14.38 12.53
N LEU A 365 21.51 -13.72 11.56
CA LEU A 365 21.25 -12.34 11.17
C LEU A 365 20.99 -12.30 9.66
N CYS A 366 19.93 -11.61 9.26
CA CYS A 366 19.60 -11.37 7.86
C CYS A 366 19.24 -9.90 7.66
N VAL A 367 19.81 -9.28 6.63
CA VAL A 367 19.58 -7.89 6.25
C VAL A 367 19.42 -7.77 4.73
N CYS A 368 18.73 -6.73 4.26
CA CYS A 368 18.66 -6.38 2.84
C CYS A 368 18.50 -4.87 2.66
N ASN A 369 18.62 -4.41 1.41
CA ASN A 369 18.18 -3.08 1.02
C ASN A 369 16.94 -3.13 0.11
N SER A 370 16.39 -1.96 -0.23
CA SER A 370 15.21 -1.82 -1.09
C SER A 370 15.22 -0.46 -1.81
N ASP A 371 14.29 -0.25 -2.73
CA ASP A 371 14.04 1.07 -3.34
C ASP A 371 13.75 2.13 -2.26
N PRO A 372 14.07 3.42 -2.51
CA PRO A 372 14.19 4.39 -1.45
C PRO A 372 12.81 4.88 -0.95
N PHE A 373 12.59 4.78 0.36
CA PHE A 373 11.37 5.23 1.05
C PHE A 373 11.64 6.16 2.24
N VAL A 374 12.82 6.08 2.83
CA VAL A 374 13.14 6.68 4.13
C VAL A 374 14.15 7.81 3.95
N ARG A 375 13.87 8.97 4.54
CA ARG A 375 14.83 10.08 4.58
C ARG A 375 15.95 9.86 5.57
N LEU A 376 17.04 10.60 5.40
CA LEU A 376 18.04 10.75 6.45
C LEU A 376 17.51 11.62 7.60
N HIS A 377 18.20 11.61 8.74
CA HIS A 377 17.90 12.52 9.84
C HIS A 377 18.16 13.97 9.41
N GLY A 378 17.13 14.82 9.49
CA GLY A 378 17.17 16.19 8.96
C GLY A 378 17.19 16.29 7.43
N GLY A 379 17.00 15.18 6.71
CA GLY A 379 16.93 15.17 5.25
C GLY A 379 15.54 15.50 4.72
N ALA A 380 15.46 15.84 3.43
CA ALA A 380 14.21 16.15 2.71
C ALA A 380 14.09 15.35 1.40
N GLU A 381 14.71 14.18 1.35
CA GLU A 381 14.72 13.30 0.18
C GLU A 381 14.68 11.84 0.66
N ARG A 382 13.97 10.97 -0.09
CA ARG A 382 14.02 9.52 0.11
C ARG A 382 15.43 9.02 -0.23
N PHE A 383 16.08 8.34 0.72
CA PHE A 383 17.49 7.99 0.62
C PHE A 383 17.71 6.49 0.78
N HIS A 384 17.38 5.93 1.94
CA HIS A 384 17.42 4.49 2.16
C HIS A 384 16.06 3.86 1.83
N GLY A 385 16.07 2.58 1.51
CA GLY A 385 14.87 1.77 1.65
C GLY A 385 14.46 1.60 3.12
N THR A 386 13.46 0.76 3.39
CA THR A 386 13.08 0.42 4.78
C THR A 386 14.08 -0.52 5.46
N ASN A 387 15.07 -1.00 4.70
CA ASN A 387 16.31 -1.69 5.09
C ASN A 387 16.19 -2.50 6.39
N PRO A 388 15.54 -3.68 6.35
CA PRO A 388 15.22 -4.43 7.55
C PRO A 388 16.45 -5.06 8.21
N ILE A 389 16.35 -5.24 9.52
CA ILE A 389 17.29 -6.03 10.32
C ILE A 389 16.50 -7.14 11.00
N ALA A 390 16.83 -8.37 10.64
CA ALA A 390 16.35 -9.56 11.33
C ALA A 390 17.47 -10.25 12.09
N PHE A 391 17.18 -10.65 13.33
CA PHE A 391 18.07 -11.41 14.19
C PHE A 391 17.27 -12.48 14.93
N ALA A 392 17.78 -13.71 14.95
CA ALA A 392 17.17 -14.78 15.72
C ALA A 392 18.20 -15.63 16.46
N ALA A 393 17.82 -16.13 17.63
CA ALA A 393 18.66 -16.99 18.46
C ALA A 393 17.86 -18.19 18.99
N PRO A 394 18.46 -19.40 18.99
CA PRO A 394 17.82 -20.58 19.59
C PRO A 394 17.61 -20.37 21.09
N ALA A 395 16.48 -20.86 21.60
CA ALA A 395 16.06 -20.69 22.99
C ALA A 395 15.88 -22.02 23.74
N GLY A 396 16.46 -23.10 23.21
CA GLY A 396 16.33 -24.45 23.75
C GLY A 396 15.24 -25.30 23.09
N GLU A 397 15.28 -26.60 23.39
CA GLU A 397 14.36 -27.58 22.81
C GLU A 397 12.89 -27.26 23.09
N GLY A 398 12.05 -27.36 22.04
CA GLY A 398 10.61 -27.10 22.13
C GLY A 398 10.22 -25.63 22.36
N GLN A 399 11.19 -24.72 22.43
CA GLN A 399 10.96 -23.28 22.58
C GLN A 399 11.10 -22.57 21.23
N PRO A 400 10.21 -21.61 20.92
CA PRO A 400 10.41 -20.79 19.73
C PRO A 400 11.67 -19.92 19.90
N PRO A 401 12.42 -19.65 18.81
CA PRO A 401 13.56 -18.75 18.83
C PRO A 401 13.20 -17.36 19.38
N TRP A 402 14.15 -16.69 20.02
CA TRP A 402 14.07 -15.24 20.19
C TRP A 402 14.19 -14.61 18.79
N LEU A 403 13.28 -13.73 18.40
CA LEU A 403 13.20 -13.21 17.03
C LEU A 403 12.93 -11.70 17.02
N LEU A 404 13.88 -10.93 16.51
CA LEU A 404 13.68 -9.56 16.09
C LEU A 404 13.58 -9.52 14.57
N ASP A 405 12.52 -8.93 14.03
CA ASP A 405 12.40 -8.57 12.61
C ASP A 405 11.79 -7.17 12.53
N MET A 406 12.60 -6.20 12.11
CA MET A 406 12.20 -4.79 12.10
C MET A 406 12.74 -4.04 10.90
N ALA A 407 11.94 -3.12 10.36
CA ALA A 407 12.45 -2.07 9.48
C ALA A 407 13.31 -1.07 10.29
N THR A 408 14.25 -0.38 9.62
CA THR A 408 15.01 0.71 10.23
C THR A 408 14.28 2.06 10.19
N SER A 409 13.15 2.13 9.49
CA SER A 409 12.16 3.21 9.61
C SER A 409 11.30 3.04 10.85
N ALA A 410 10.71 4.13 11.35
CA ALA A 410 9.85 4.08 12.54
C ALA A 410 8.58 3.24 12.33
N ILE A 411 8.03 3.27 11.12
CA ILE A 411 6.93 2.40 10.66
C ILE A 411 7.22 1.92 9.22
N PRO A 412 6.63 0.81 8.77
CA PRO A 412 6.69 0.41 7.37
C PRO A 412 5.71 1.23 6.51
N PHE A 413 5.98 1.40 5.21
CA PHE A 413 5.20 2.25 4.31
C PHE A 413 3.72 1.84 4.19
N ASN A 414 3.43 0.54 4.31
CA ASN A 414 2.06 0.06 4.28
C ASN A 414 1.21 0.57 5.47
N LYS A 415 1.83 0.98 6.60
CA LYS A 415 1.10 1.61 7.70
C LYS A 415 0.64 3.01 7.30
N VAL A 416 1.43 3.73 6.51
CA VAL A 416 0.99 4.98 5.88
C VAL A 416 -0.20 4.72 4.96
N GLN A 417 -0.11 3.73 4.08
CA GLN A 417 -1.21 3.37 3.18
C GLN A 417 -2.48 2.97 3.92
N LEU A 418 -2.36 2.18 4.99
CA LEU A 418 -3.49 1.79 5.83
C LEU A 418 -4.10 3.01 6.54
N SER A 419 -3.28 3.86 7.13
CA SER A 419 -3.73 5.10 7.76
C SER A 419 -4.43 6.03 6.77
N ARG A 420 -3.96 6.12 5.52
CA ARG A 420 -4.66 6.83 4.43
C ARG A 420 -6.04 6.22 4.18
N ALA A 421 -6.09 4.91 3.99
CA ALA A 421 -7.34 4.20 3.69
C ALA A 421 -8.36 4.29 4.84
N LEU A 422 -7.90 4.32 6.09
CA LEU A 422 -8.76 4.42 7.27
C LEU A 422 -9.04 5.86 7.71
N GLY A 423 -8.36 6.86 7.15
CA GLY A 423 -8.44 8.26 7.59
C GLY A 423 -7.94 8.47 9.02
N ILE A 424 -6.96 7.67 9.45
CA ILE A 424 -6.39 7.71 10.81
C ILE A 424 -5.02 8.40 10.76
N GLU A 425 -4.77 9.32 11.69
CA GLU A 425 -3.46 9.98 11.80
C GLU A 425 -2.33 8.98 12.07
N LEU A 426 -1.16 9.30 11.51
CA LEU A 426 0.09 8.62 11.80
C LEU A 426 0.63 9.09 13.16
N PRO A 427 1.33 8.21 13.91
CA PRO A 427 2.07 8.65 15.07
C PRO A 427 3.12 9.71 14.68
N GLU A 428 3.37 10.66 15.56
CA GLU A 428 4.38 11.69 15.35
C GLU A 428 5.77 11.11 15.06
N GLY A 429 6.54 11.78 14.20
CA GLY A 429 7.91 11.40 13.87
C GLY A 429 8.04 10.09 13.09
N THR A 430 6.99 9.64 12.42
CA THR A 430 6.99 8.39 11.63
C THR A 430 7.04 8.60 10.12
N ALA A 431 6.60 9.78 9.65
CA ALA A 431 6.61 10.14 8.24
C ALA A 431 6.79 11.65 8.07
N SER A 432 7.21 12.06 6.88
CA SER A 432 7.48 13.46 6.51
C SER A 432 6.91 13.78 5.13
N ASP A 433 6.64 15.05 4.88
CA ASP A 433 6.27 15.58 3.56
C ASP A 433 7.48 15.68 2.61
N ARG A 434 7.26 16.23 1.41
CA ARG A 434 8.30 16.42 0.40
C ARG A 434 9.42 17.39 0.80
N ASN A 435 9.23 18.17 1.86
CA ASN A 435 10.20 19.14 2.38
C ASN A 435 10.98 18.56 3.59
N GLY A 436 10.73 17.29 3.96
CA GLY A 436 11.34 16.66 5.12
C GLY A 436 10.73 17.09 6.45
N VAL A 437 9.57 17.77 6.45
CA VAL A 437 8.85 18.18 7.66
C VAL A 437 7.96 17.03 8.10
N ASP A 438 8.05 16.62 9.37
CA ASP A 438 7.25 15.52 9.91
C ASP A 438 5.76 15.85 9.89
N VAL A 439 4.94 14.87 9.47
CA VAL A 439 3.49 15.00 9.34
C VAL A 439 2.78 13.81 9.98
N THR A 440 1.64 14.07 10.61
CA THR A 440 0.73 13.04 11.13
C THR A 440 -0.41 12.74 10.14
N ALA A 441 -0.81 13.71 9.32
CA ALA A 441 -1.80 13.49 8.28
C ALA A 441 -1.21 12.55 7.20
N PRO A 442 -1.73 11.31 7.04
CA PRO A 442 -1.12 10.34 6.14
C PRO A 442 -1.17 10.79 4.68
N ALA A 443 -2.15 11.61 4.28
CA ALA A 443 -2.25 12.21 2.94
C ALA A 443 -1.06 13.13 2.59
N LEU A 444 -0.46 13.79 3.59
CA LEU A 444 0.67 14.69 3.39
C LEU A 444 2.03 13.97 3.37
N SER A 445 2.07 12.69 3.77
CA SER A 445 3.32 11.92 3.82
C SER A 445 3.87 11.67 2.41
N ASP A 446 5.13 12.00 2.18
CA ASP A 446 5.88 11.60 1.00
C ASP A 446 6.91 10.51 1.35
N MET A 447 7.59 10.66 2.48
CA MET A 447 8.70 9.80 2.89
C MET A 447 8.51 9.30 4.32
N LEU A 448 9.15 8.18 4.65
CA LEU A 448 9.20 7.67 6.02
C LEU A 448 10.32 8.33 6.80
N ALA A 449 10.11 8.46 8.11
CA ALA A 449 11.15 8.89 9.04
C ALA A 449 11.95 7.68 9.57
N PRO A 450 13.27 7.83 9.79
CA PRO A 450 14.08 6.78 10.41
C PRO A 450 13.69 6.58 11.88
N LEU A 451 13.83 5.34 12.37
CA LEU A 451 13.55 5.01 13.78
C LEU A 451 14.35 5.90 14.74
N GLY A 452 13.68 6.41 15.77
CA GLY A 452 14.29 7.18 16.85
C GLY A 452 13.72 8.58 17.06
N ALA A 453 12.76 9.02 16.25
CA ALA A 453 12.12 10.34 16.32
C ALA A 453 13.18 11.46 16.35
N ALA A 454 13.27 12.24 17.45
CA ALA A 454 14.29 13.26 17.64
C ALA A 454 15.74 12.73 17.54
N PHE A 455 15.94 11.44 17.78
CA PHE A 455 17.22 10.74 17.63
C PHE A 455 17.26 9.85 16.37
N GLY A 456 16.51 10.21 15.33
CA GLY A 456 16.37 9.45 14.09
C GLY A 456 17.69 9.18 13.35
N TYR A 457 18.78 9.88 13.68
CA TYR A 457 20.12 9.56 13.17
C TYR A 457 20.55 8.12 13.55
N LYS A 458 20.01 7.54 14.63
CA LYS A 458 20.26 6.14 15.00
C LYS A 458 19.60 5.17 14.03
N GLY A 459 18.33 5.36 13.71
CA GLY A 459 17.63 4.57 12.69
C GLY A 459 18.26 4.72 11.31
N ALA A 460 18.66 5.94 10.94
CA ALA A 460 19.39 6.18 9.69
C ALA A 460 20.75 5.47 9.66
N GLY A 461 21.47 5.43 10.80
CA GLY A 461 22.72 4.68 10.94
C GLY A 461 22.51 3.17 10.82
N LEU A 462 21.45 2.62 11.44
CA LEU A 462 21.08 1.21 11.30
C LEU A 462 20.72 0.86 9.85
N ALA A 463 19.99 1.73 9.15
CA ALA A 463 19.70 1.58 7.72
C ALA A 463 20.98 1.53 6.88
N GLY A 464 21.99 2.33 7.24
CA GLY A 464 23.31 2.32 6.61
C GLY A 464 24.09 1.03 6.87
N VAL A 465 23.99 0.42 8.05
CA VAL A 465 24.58 -0.91 8.31
C VAL A 465 23.97 -1.96 7.38
N SER A 466 22.64 -1.98 7.26
CA SER A 466 21.93 -2.88 6.34
C SER A 466 22.34 -2.63 4.89
N GLU A 467 22.43 -1.36 4.47
CA GLU A 467 22.86 -0.96 3.12
C GLU A 467 24.27 -1.47 2.79
N ILE A 468 25.23 -1.21 3.69
CA ILE A 468 26.64 -1.61 3.48
C ILE A 468 26.77 -3.12 3.38
N LEU A 469 26.12 -3.88 4.27
CA LEU A 469 26.18 -5.34 4.25
C LEU A 469 25.51 -5.91 2.99
N SER A 470 24.40 -5.31 2.55
CA SER A 470 23.61 -5.81 1.42
C SER A 470 24.19 -5.45 0.06
N SER A 471 24.86 -4.29 -0.06
CA SER A 471 25.35 -3.77 -1.33
C SER A 471 26.86 -3.79 -1.46
N ALA A 472 27.58 -3.20 -0.50
CA ALA A 472 29.02 -2.95 -0.64
C ALA A 472 29.86 -4.25 -0.65
N LEU A 473 29.35 -5.33 -0.05
CA LEU A 473 30.03 -6.62 -0.01
C LEU A 473 29.81 -7.49 -1.25
N SER A 474 28.78 -7.20 -2.06
CA SER A 474 28.38 -8.00 -3.21
C SER A 474 28.36 -7.23 -4.53
N ASP A 475 28.60 -5.91 -4.49
CA ASP A 475 28.46 -5.00 -5.64
C ASP A 475 27.02 -5.05 -6.22
N ALA A 476 26.04 -5.15 -5.31
CA ALA A 476 24.63 -4.93 -5.60
C ALA A 476 24.32 -3.41 -5.55
N PRO A 477 23.30 -2.93 -6.29
CA PRO A 477 22.92 -1.51 -6.31
C PRO A 477 22.57 -0.99 -4.91
N LEU A 478 22.83 0.29 -4.68
CA LEU A 478 22.37 1.02 -3.51
C LEU A 478 20.86 1.27 -3.57
N SER A 479 20.22 1.55 -2.44
CA SER A 479 18.78 1.87 -2.36
C SER A 479 18.33 2.87 -3.43
N ARG A 480 19.10 3.94 -3.65
CA ARG A 480 18.80 5.00 -4.64
C ARG A 480 18.92 4.56 -6.09
N GLU A 481 19.60 3.46 -6.35
CA GLU A 481 19.86 2.90 -7.68
C GLU A 481 18.88 1.76 -8.00
N ILE A 482 18.18 1.24 -7.00
CA ILE A 482 17.21 0.16 -7.16
C ILE A 482 15.92 0.71 -7.77
N ALA A 483 15.50 0.11 -8.88
CA ALA A 483 14.21 0.41 -9.51
C ALA A 483 13.03 0.15 -8.55
N PRO A 484 11.93 0.93 -8.63
CA PRO A 484 10.77 0.76 -7.76
C PRO A 484 10.21 -0.68 -7.75
N MET A 485 9.74 -1.14 -6.60
CA MET A 485 9.11 -2.48 -6.53
C MET A 485 7.80 -2.54 -7.30
N ILE A 486 7.01 -1.46 -7.25
CA ILE A 486 5.74 -1.32 -7.96
C ILE A 486 5.96 -0.37 -9.13
N SER A 487 5.96 -0.91 -10.33
CA SER A 487 6.27 -0.22 -11.60
C SER A 487 5.44 -0.83 -12.74
N ASP A 488 5.37 -0.15 -13.89
CA ASP A 488 4.85 -0.79 -15.12
C ASP A 488 5.86 -1.80 -15.68
N ASP A 489 7.15 -1.51 -15.50
CA ASP A 489 8.21 -2.44 -15.83
C ASP A 489 8.27 -3.58 -14.82
N MET A 490 7.79 -4.73 -15.26
CA MET A 490 7.82 -6.01 -14.55
C MET A 490 8.69 -7.03 -15.31
N ALA A 491 9.54 -6.58 -16.24
CA ALA A 491 10.45 -7.41 -17.02
C ALA A 491 11.93 -7.20 -16.65
N THR A 492 12.34 -5.99 -16.31
CA THR A 492 13.74 -5.69 -15.96
C THR A 492 14.05 -6.16 -14.53
N PRO A 493 15.08 -7.02 -14.33
CA PRO A 493 15.52 -7.41 -13.00
C PRO A 493 16.01 -6.22 -12.17
N ARG A 494 15.77 -6.29 -10.86
CA ARG A 494 16.12 -5.20 -9.93
C ARG A 494 17.50 -5.36 -9.30
N GLY A 495 18.07 -6.56 -9.34
CA GLY A 495 19.42 -6.86 -8.86
C GLY A 495 19.67 -6.67 -7.37
N LEU A 496 18.64 -6.71 -6.51
CA LEU A 496 18.72 -6.37 -5.08
C LEU A 496 19.85 -7.12 -4.35
N GLY A 497 20.37 -6.46 -3.32
CA GLY A 497 21.37 -7.01 -2.42
C GLY A 497 20.77 -7.52 -1.11
N ALA A 498 21.42 -8.50 -0.50
CA ALA A 498 21.09 -9.01 0.83
C ALA A 498 22.32 -9.63 1.49
N PHE A 499 22.25 -9.88 2.80
CA PHE A 499 23.34 -10.49 3.54
C PHE A 499 22.82 -11.39 4.66
N VAL A 500 23.46 -12.54 4.80
CA VAL A 500 23.13 -13.58 5.78
C VAL A 500 24.36 -13.88 6.62
N LEU A 501 24.19 -13.98 7.94
CA LEU A 501 25.22 -14.38 8.90
C LEU A 501 24.67 -15.46 9.83
N ALA A 502 25.42 -16.55 9.97
CA ALA A 502 25.20 -17.61 10.95
C ALA A 502 26.39 -17.67 11.92
N LEU A 503 26.10 -17.82 13.22
CA LEU A 503 27.10 -18.05 14.26
C LEU A 503 26.76 -19.36 14.96
N ASP A 504 27.73 -20.26 15.09
CA ASP A 504 27.55 -21.53 15.79
C ASP A 504 27.83 -21.34 17.30
N PRO A 505 26.84 -21.45 18.20
CA PRO A 505 27.07 -21.37 19.63
C PRO A 505 28.07 -22.40 20.17
N GLU A 506 28.21 -23.56 19.50
CA GLU A 506 29.19 -24.59 19.88
C GLU A 506 30.64 -24.12 19.72
N ALA A 507 30.90 -23.20 18.80
CA ALA A 507 32.23 -22.62 18.62
C ALA A 507 32.61 -21.59 19.71
N PHE A 508 31.68 -21.25 20.62
CA PHE A 508 31.89 -20.34 21.74
C PHE A 508 31.90 -21.09 23.08
N MET A 509 30.88 -20.87 23.93
CA MET A 509 30.76 -21.48 25.26
C MET A 509 29.94 -22.77 25.27
N GLY A 510 29.50 -23.25 24.10
CA GLY A 510 28.63 -24.40 23.94
C GLY A 510 27.15 -24.02 23.86
N ARG A 511 26.38 -24.79 23.08
CA ARG A 511 24.95 -24.54 22.82
C ARG A 511 24.10 -24.49 24.08
N ALA A 512 24.26 -25.46 24.98
CA ALA A 512 23.43 -25.54 26.19
C ALA A 512 23.59 -24.30 27.09
N ALA A 513 24.83 -23.81 27.25
CA ALA A 513 25.10 -22.61 28.01
C ALA A 513 24.52 -21.36 27.34
N PHE A 514 24.60 -21.29 26.00
CA PHE A 514 23.99 -20.22 25.22
C PHE A 514 22.47 -20.18 25.37
N GLU A 515 21.79 -21.32 25.16
CA GLU A 515 20.33 -21.43 25.23
C GLU A 515 19.80 -21.11 26.64
N ASP A 516 20.51 -21.52 27.70
CA ASP A 516 20.18 -21.13 29.08
C ASP A 516 20.23 -19.60 29.28
N VAL A 517 21.25 -18.92 28.73
CA VAL A 517 21.35 -17.45 28.81
C VAL A 517 20.21 -16.78 28.04
N VAL A 518 19.92 -17.23 26.82
CA VAL A 518 18.81 -16.70 26.01
C VAL A 518 17.47 -16.89 26.74
N HIS A 519 17.26 -18.08 27.33
CA HIS A 519 16.07 -18.37 28.12
C HIS A 519 15.96 -17.43 29.32
N ARG A 520 17.00 -17.33 30.16
CA ARG A 520 17.00 -16.41 31.32
C ARG A 520 16.77 -14.96 30.93
N TYR A 521 17.37 -14.50 29.83
CA TYR A 521 17.15 -13.16 29.31
C TYR A 521 15.69 -12.93 28.90
N ARG A 522 15.11 -13.87 28.15
CA ARG A 522 13.71 -13.81 27.70
C ARG A 522 12.72 -13.80 28.87
N GLU A 523 12.92 -14.67 29.85
CA GLU A 523 12.06 -14.71 31.05
C GLU A 523 12.26 -13.45 31.92
N GLY A 524 13.48 -12.91 31.98
CA GLY A 524 13.76 -11.62 32.62
C GLY A 524 12.98 -10.46 31.98
N ILE A 525 12.87 -10.41 30.65
CA ILE A 525 12.04 -9.42 29.95
C ILE A 525 10.56 -9.59 30.33
N ARG A 526 10.03 -10.82 30.25
CA ARG A 526 8.62 -11.12 30.53
C ARG A 526 8.22 -10.88 31.98
N GLY A 527 9.17 -11.04 32.91
CA GLY A 527 8.99 -10.77 34.33
C GLY A 527 9.26 -9.32 34.75
N SER A 528 9.64 -8.44 33.81
CA SER A 528 9.94 -7.03 34.13
C SER A 528 8.70 -6.27 34.57
N ALA A 529 8.88 -5.32 35.49
CA ALA A 529 7.80 -4.44 35.94
C ALA A 529 7.28 -3.58 34.79
N THR A 530 5.96 -3.45 34.69
CA THR A 530 5.28 -2.64 33.67
C THR A 530 4.84 -1.31 34.25
N ALA A 531 4.72 -0.29 33.40
CA ALA A 531 3.90 0.89 33.72
C ALA A 531 2.42 0.46 33.92
N PRO A 532 1.59 1.26 34.63
CA PRO A 532 0.17 0.96 34.80
C PRO A 532 -0.54 0.73 33.44
N GLY A 533 -1.19 -0.42 33.28
CA GLY A 533 -1.85 -0.82 32.03
C GLY A 533 -0.92 -1.28 30.90
N GLY A 534 0.40 -1.26 31.12
CA GLY A 534 1.40 -1.73 30.16
C GLY A 534 1.55 -3.24 30.15
N THR A 535 2.08 -3.77 29.06
CA THR A 535 2.54 -5.16 28.94
C THR A 535 3.96 -5.15 28.38
N VAL A 536 4.80 -6.07 28.86
CA VAL A 536 6.15 -6.30 28.32
C VAL A 536 6.16 -7.63 27.58
N MET A 537 6.95 -7.71 26.51
CA MET A 537 7.11 -8.91 25.71
C MET A 537 8.53 -8.98 25.17
N ALA A 538 9.05 -10.18 25.00
CA ALA A 538 10.29 -10.38 24.26
C ALA A 538 10.03 -10.26 22.75
N ALA A 539 11.09 -9.99 21.99
CA ALA A 539 11.00 -9.97 20.53
C ALA A 539 10.52 -11.34 20.01
N GLY A 540 9.48 -11.33 19.18
CA GLY A 540 8.86 -12.51 18.60
C GLY A 540 7.66 -13.04 19.39
N ASP A 541 7.45 -12.64 20.66
CA ASP A 541 6.38 -13.21 21.50
C ASP A 541 4.98 -13.02 20.87
N ARG A 542 4.72 -11.83 20.31
CA ARG A 542 3.47 -11.52 19.61
C ARG A 542 3.31 -12.37 18.35
N GLU A 543 4.37 -12.47 17.57
CA GLU A 543 4.43 -13.21 16.31
C GLU A 543 4.22 -14.72 16.55
N TRP A 544 4.84 -15.31 17.58
CA TRP A 544 4.67 -16.71 17.94
C TRP A 544 3.25 -17.02 18.45
N ALA A 545 2.65 -16.10 19.20
CA ALA A 545 1.25 -16.21 19.61
C ALA A 545 0.32 -16.20 18.40
N GLU A 546 0.58 -15.32 17.44
CA GLU A 546 -0.21 -15.23 16.21
C GLU A 546 -0.03 -16.47 15.32
N ALA A 547 1.19 -16.98 15.18
CA ALA A 547 1.46 -18.21 14.43
C ALA A 547 0.72 -19.43 15.02
N ARG A 548 0.63 -19.55 16.35
CA ARG A 548 -0.18 -20.61 16.98
C ARG A 548 -1.67 -20.47 16.66
N ARG A 549 -2.19 -19.25 16.61
CA ARG A 549 -3.59 -18.96 16.26
C ARG A 549 -3.86 -19.31 14.79
N ARG A 550 -3.02 -18.82 13.87
CA ARG A 550 -3.22 -18.98 12.42
C ARG A 550 -2.96 -20.39 11.91
N ARG A 551 -2.08 -21.17 12.54
CA ARG A 551 -1.96 -22.61 12.23
C ARG A 551 -3.25 -23.39 12.43
N ARG A 552 -4.12 -22.96 13.35
CA ARG A 552 -5.42 -23.62 13.61
C ARG A 552 -6.57 -22.97 12.82
N ALA A 553 -6.52 -21.65 12.68
CA ALA A 553 -7.61 -20.87 12.11
C ALA A 553 -7.44 -20.57 10.62
N GLY A 554 -6.32 -20.93 9.99
CA GLY A 554 -5.95 -20.45 8.66
C GLY A 554 -5.48 -19.00 8.65
N ILE A 555 -5.02 -18.56 7.49
CA ILE A 555 -4.57 -17.19 7.23
C ILE A 555 -5.71 -16.36 6.64
N THR A 556 -5.61 -15.05 6.75
CA THR A 556 -6.55 -14.11 6.15
C THR A 556 -5.93 -13.48 4.93
N LEU A 557 -6.59 -13.57 3.78
CA LEU A 557 -6.23 -12.87 2.56
C LEU A 557 -7.22 -11.73 2.31
N ASP A 558 -6.69 -10.60 1.83
CA ASP A 558 -7.55 -9.52 1.39
C ASP A 558 -8.27 -9.88 0.07
N PRO A 559 -9.45 -9.32 -0.20
CA PRO A 559 -10.23 -9.68 -1.37
C PRO A 559 -9.54 -9.37 -2.70
N THR A 560 -8.65 -8.37 -2.72
CA THR A 560 -7.89 -8.00 -3.93
C THR A 560 -6.90 -9.11 -4.29
N ALA A 561 -6.19 -9.65 -3.30
CA ALA A 561 -5.32 -10.80 -3.49
C ALA A 561 -6.12 -12.04 -3.95
N VAL A 562 -7.26 -12.33 -3.32
CA VAL A 562 -8.12 -13.46 -3.71
C VAL A 562 -8.59 -13.34 -5.16
N ALA A 563 -9.10 -12.16 -5.56
CA ALA A 563 -9.55 -11.92 -6.92
C ALA A 563 -8.40 -12.06 -7.94
N ALA A 564 -7.21 -11.55 -7.62
CA ALA A 564 -6.04 -11.69 -8.48
C ALA A 564 -5.61 -13.16 -8.64
N LEU A 565 -5.63 -13.95 -7.57
CA LEU A 565 -5.31 -15.38 -7.62
C LEU A 565 -6.39 -16.18 -8.39
N ALA A 566 -7.67 -15.82 -8.26
CA ALA A 566 -8.75 -16.44 -9.03
C ALA A 566 -8.63 -16.14 -10.53
N ALA A 567 -8.34 -14.89 -10.90
CA ALA A 567 -8.08 -14.50 -12.29
C ALA A 567 -6.84 -15.22 -12.87
N PHE A 568 -5.78 -15.36 -12.06
CA PHE A 568 -4.62 -16.15 -12.41
C PHE A 568 -5.02 -17.61 -12.69
N ALA A 569 -5.80 -18.22 -11.78
CA ALA A 569 -6.21 -19.61 -11.88
C ALA A 569 -6.98 -19.89 -13.19
N GLN A 570 -7.90 -19.01 -13.54
CA GLN A 570 -8.67 -19.07 -14.78
C GLN A 570 -7.77 -18.97 -16.02
N ARG A 571 -6.79 -18.05 -16.01
CA ARG A 571 -5.89 -17.83 -17.14
C ARG A 571 -4.95 -19.01 -17.42
N TYR A 572 -4.56 -19.75 -16.38
CA TYR A 572 -3.64 -20.90 -16.50
C TYR A 572 -4.32 -22.26 -16.40
N ASP A 573 -5.65 -22.30 -16.33
CA ASP A 573 -6.43 -23.53 -16.18
C ASP A 573 -5.96 -24.39 -14.99
N ILE A 574 -5.69 -23.75 -13.85
CA ILE A 574 -5.36 -24.44 -12.59
C ILE A 574 -6.53 -24.36 -11.61
N VAL A 575 -6.61 -25.35 -10.70
CA VAL A 575 -7.66 -25.42 -9.68
C VAL A 575 -7.64 -24.14 -8.82
N PRO A 576 -8.75 -23.36 -8.78
CA PRO A 576 -8.85 -22.14 -8.00
C PRO A 576 -8.58 -22.36 -6.51
N LEU A 577 -8.27 -21.28 -5.80
CA LEU A 577 -8.05 -21.30 -4.36
C LEU A 577 -9.38 -21.58 -3.63
N ASP A 578 -9.40 -22.63 -2.81
CA ASP A 578 -10.51 -22.87 -1.89
C ASP A 578 -10.41 -21.94 -0.67
N HIS A 579 -11.50 -21.27 -0.33
CA HIS A 579 -11.53 -20.29 0.74
C HIS A 579 -12.91 -20.17 1.41
N GLY A 580 -12.91 -19.97 2.73
CA GLY A 580 -14.11 -19.69 3.51
C GLY A 580 -14.36 -18.19 3.74
N PRO A 581 -15.55 -17.81 4.24
CA PRO A 581 -15.77 -16.47 4.79
C PRO A 581 -14.78 -16.18 5.93
N GLY A 582 -14.27 -14.93 5.94
CA GLY A 582 -13.16 -14.46 6.81
C GLY A 582 -13.43 -14.46 8.29
#